data_AF-A0A2K8WWI9-F1
#
_entry.id   AF-A0A2K8WWI9-F1
#
_cell.length_a   1.000
_cell.length_b   1.000
_cell.length_c   1.000
_cell.angle_alpha   90.00
_cell.angle_beta   90.00
_cell.angle_gamma   90.00
#
_symmetry.space_group_name_H-M   'P 1'
#
loop_
_entity.id
_entity.type
_entity.pdbx_description
1 polymer ?
#
loop_
_entity_poly.entity_id
_entity_poly.type
_entity_poly.pdbx_seq_one_letter_code
_entity_poly.pdbx_strand_id
1 'polypeptide(L)'
;MTPKELSLLQESELKTAFITYFKPWALTVPCLEILKTIATKIVAIHYDKALKITFENEDEDEVNITFGAPYQGDFKDTPFTIPDSYKTVVQMHNTIIFGDGVPDYIDFYGYDGDAPSSEFMMEELEGDEERHQGFCDAGQNWIIWDHQHKNALGEPVIIIADHGLTVEDNEAFPEQDKIAFGTGGLFIRLMSQFILDEDKYGWG
;
A
#
# COMPACT_ATOMS: atom_id res chain seq x y z
N MET A 1 13.46 -11.74 9.28
CA MET A 1 14.10 -11.77 7.96
C MET A 1 14.17 -10.34 7.45
N THR A 2 15.32 -9.90 6.98
CA THR A 2 15.54 -8.56 6.43
C THR A 2 15.39 -8.54 4.91
N PRO A 3 15.16 -7.38 4.26
CA PRO A 3 15.17 -7.26 2.80
C PRO A 3 16.41 -7.85 2.13
N LYS A 4 17.59 -7.62 2.75
CA LYS A 4 18.87 -8.15 2.27
C LYS A 4 18.96 -9.68 2.36
N GLU A 5 18.38 -10.27 3.39
CA GLU A 5 18.33 -11.74 3.51
C GLU A 5 17.39 -12.33 2.45
N LEU A 6 16.27 -11.67 2.16
CA LEU A 6 15.30 -12.09 1.15
C LEU A 6 15.92 -12.14 -0.26
N SER A 7 16.75 -11.15 -0.62
CA SER A 7 17.40 -11.06 -1.94
C SER A 7 18.53 -12.07 -2.18
N LEU A 8 18.90 -12.88 -1.19
CA LEU A 8 19.99 -13.87 -1.30
C LEU A 8 19.48 -15.30 -1.50
N LEU A 9 18.16 -15.50 -1.49
CA LEU A 9 17.54 -16.82 -1.55
C LEU A 9 17.44 -17.35 -2.98
N GLN A 10 17.45 -18.68 -3.09
CA GLN A 10 17.16 -19.38 -4.36
C GLN A 10 15.64 -19.52 -4.56
N GLU A 11 15.23 -19.75 -5.81
CA GLU A 11 13.83 -19.76 -6.26
C GLU A 11 12.90 -20.65 -5.40
N SER A 12 13.39 -21.81 -4.95
CA SER A 12 12.61 -22.75 -4.12
C SER A 12 12.28 -22.23 -2.73
N GLU A 13 13.09 -21.32 -2.18
CA GLU A 13 12.92 -20.72 -0.85
C GLU A 13 12.23 -19.35 -0.93
N LEU A 14 12.30 -18.71 -2.09
CA LEU A 14 11.88 -17.33 -2.35
C LEU A 14 10.40 -17.08 -2.03
N LYS A 15 9.52 -17.96 -2.51
CA LYS A 15 8.06 -17.82 -2.32
C LYS A 15 7.68 -17.83 -0.84
N THR A 16 8.21 -18.80 -0.10
CA THR A 16 7.96 -18.94 1.34
C THR A 16 8.51 -17.77 2.13
N ALA A 17 9.71 -17.30 1.77
CA ALA A 17 10.35 -16.16 2.39
C ALA A 17 9.60 -14.86 2.14
N PHE A 18 9.16 -14.61 0.90
CA PHE A 18 8.33 -13.46 0.55
C PHE A 18 7.03 -13.43 1.35
N ILE A 19 6.28 -14.55 1.37
CA ILE A 19 5.04 -14.65 2.15
C ILE A 19 5.31 -14.39 3.63
N THR A 20 6.40 -14.94 4.17
CA THR A 20 6.77 -14.74 5.58
C THR A 20 7.12 -13.28 5.87
N TYR A 21 7.85 -12.63 4.96
CA TYR A 21 8.28 -11.25 5.10
C TYR A 21 7.09 -10.28 5.08
N PHE A 22 6.16 -10.42 4.12
CA PHE A 22 4.99 -9.56 3.97
C PHE A 22 3.76 -10.01 4.79
N LYS A 23 3.84 -11.12 5.54
CA LYS A 23 2.76 -11.61 6.40
C LYS A 23 2.16 -10.54 7.34
N PRO A 24 2.93 -9.63 7.96
CA PRO A 24 2.36 -8.58 8.82
C PRO A 24 1.35 -7.67 8.11
N TRP A 25 1.39 -7.57 6.78
CA TRP A 25 0.42 -6.79 5.99
C TRP A 25 -0.88 -7.57 5.73
N ALA A 26 -0.82 -8.91 5.76
CA ALA A 26 -1.95 -9.79 5.48
C ALA A 26 -2.77 -10.11 6.73
N LEU A 27 -3.47 -9.11 7.29
CA LEU A 27 -4.26 -9.25 8.52
C LEU A 27 -5.49 -10.17 8.39
N THR A 28 -5.83 -10.56 7.16
CA THR A 28 -7.05 -11.31 6.83
C THR A 28 -6.71 -12.52 5.97
N VAL A 29 -7.56 -13.56 6.02
CA VAL A 29 -7.40 -14.74 5.16
C VAL A 29 -7.40 -14.36 3.67
N PRO A 30 -8.32 -13.51 3.16
CA PRO A 30 -8.27 -13.07 1.77
C PRO A 30 -6.95 -12.39 1.40
N CYS A 31 -6.40 -11.51 2.25
CA CYS A 31 -5.10 -10.87 1.97
C CYS A 31 -3.96 -11.89 1.94
N LEU A 32 -4.00 -12.92 2.81
CA LEU A 32 -2.99 -13.96 2.81
C LEU A 32 -3.05 -14.83 1.54
N GLU A 33 -4.25 -15.13 1.04
CA GLU A 33 -4.41 -15.86 -0.22
C GLU A 33 -3.93 -15.03 -1.42
N ILE A 34 -4.26 -13.74 -1.47
CA ILE A 34 -3.71 -12.82 -2.49
C ILE A 34 -2.17 -12.80 -2.44
N LEU A 35 -1.59 -12.67 -1.24
CA LEU A 35 -0.15 -12.65 -1.07
C LEU A 35 0.52 -13.95 -1.56
N LYS A 36 -0.11 -15.11 -1.35
CA LYS A 36 0.36 -16.39 -1.89
C LYS A 36 0.30 -16.43 -3.41
N THR A 37 -0.76 -15.89 -4.01
CA THR A 37 -0.89 -15.79 -5.48
C THR A 37 0.20 -14.91 -6.06
N ILE A 38 0.40 -13.70 -5.53
CA ILE A 38 1.47 -12.78 -5.94
C ILE A 38 2.85 -13.45 -5.84
N ALA A 39 3.10 -14.21 -4.77
CA ALA A 39 4.36 -14.90 -4.58
C ALA A 39 4.69 -15.89 -5.71
N THR A 40 3.69 -16.39 -6.44
CA THR A 40 3.90 -17.30 -7.57
C THR A 40 4.50 -16.62 -8.79
N LYS A 41 4.34 -15.30 -8.91
CA LYS A 41 4.77 -14.47 -10.03
C LYS A 41 6.15 -13.85 -9.87
N ILE A 42 6.83 -14.06 -8.73
CA ILE A 42 8.14 -13.48 -8.47
C ILE A 42 9.18 -14.07 -9.43
N VAL A 43 9.83 -13.20 -10.20
CA VAL A 43 10.95 -13.52 -11.09
C VAL A 43 12.27 -13.29 -10.37
N ALA A 44 12.42 -12.13 -9.71
CA ALA A 44 13.66 -11.75 -9.05
C ALA A 44 13.41 -10.83 -7.84
N ILE A 45 14.31 -10.90 -6.86
CA ILE A 45 14.38 -9.97 -5.74
C ILE A 45 15.79 -9.41 -5.68
N HIS A 46 15.89 -8.08 -5.73
CA HIS A 46 17.15 -7.35 -5.61
C HIS A 46 17.10 -6.39 -4.43
N TYR A 47 18.21 -6.29 -3.70
CA TYR A 47 18.36 -5.33 -2.61
C TYR A 47 19.70 -4.60 -2.72
N ASP A 48 19.61 -3.28 -2.79
CA ASP A 48 20.74 -2.37 -2.58
C ASP A 48 20.36 -1.37 -1.48
N LYS A 49 19.79 -0.23 -1.87
CA LYS A 49 19.23 0.78 -0.95
C LYS A 49 17.72 0.63 -0.72
N ALA A 50 17.06 0.01 -1.69
CA ALA A 50 15.65 -0.31 -1.67
C ALA A 50 15.48 -1.77 -2.08
N LEU A 51 14.41 -2.40 -1.61
CA LEU A 51 14.00 -3.72 -2.04
C LEU A 51 13.25 -3.58 -3.35
N LYS A 52 13.79 -4.13 -4.44
CA LYS A 52 13.13 -4.18 -5.74
C LYS A 52 12.71 -5.61 -6.02
N ILE A 53 11.43 -5.81 -6.32
CA ILE A 53 10.88 -7.12 -6.68
C ILE A 53 10.34 -7.04 -8.10
N THR A 54 10.78 -7.96 -8.94
CA THR A 54 10.32 -8.14 -10.30
C THR A 54 9.32 -9.28 -10.34
N PHE A 55 8.18 -9.05 -10.96
CA PHE A 55 7.10 -10.01 -11.14
C PHE A 55 6.79 -10.19 -12.62
N GLU A 56 6.40 -11.39 -13.00
CA GLU A 56 5.81 -11.68 -14.30
C GLU A 56 4.30 -11.38 -14.23
N ASN A 57 3.79 -10.53 -15.12
CA ASN A 57 2.36 -10.25 -15.20
C ASN A 57 1.61 -11.31 -16.03
N GLU A 58 0.30 -11.14 -16.27
CA GLU A 58 -0.48 -12.08 -17.09
C GLU A 58 -0.14 -12.02 -18.59
N ASP A 59 0.43 -10.90 -19.07
CA ASP A 59 0.90 -10.71 -20.44
C ASP A 59 2.33 -11.25 -20.66
N GLU A 60 2.91 -11.96 -19.68
CA GLU A 60 4.31 -12.44 -19.63
C GLU A 60 5.37 -11.32 -19.66
N ASP A 61 4.97 -10.08 -19.36
CA ASP A 61 5.87 -8.93 -19.18
C ASP A 61 6.37 -8.83 -17.74
N GLU A 62 7.57 -8.27 -17.57
CA GLU A 62 8.16 -8.01 -16.25
C GLU A 62 7.74 -6.65 -15.69
N VAL A 63 7.04 -6.65 -14.56
CA VAL A 63 6.70 -5.45 -13.79
C VAL A 63 7.51 -5.36 -12.51
N ASN A 64 7.74 -4.14 -12.04
CA ASN A 64 8.62 -3.90 -10.89
C ASN A 64 7.89 -3.11 -9.80
N ILE A 65 8.07 -3.56 -8.55
CA ILE A 65 7.65 -2.80 -7.36
C ILE A 65 8.89 -2.54 -6.51
N THR A 66 9.08 -1.28 -6.14
CA THR A 66 10.20 -0.82 -5.32
C THR A 66 9.71 -0.44 -3.94
N PHE A 67 10.36 -0.98 -2.91
CA PHE A 67 10.05 -0.72 -1.52
C PHE A 67 11.23 -0.02 -0.84
N GLY A 68 10.98 1.18 -0.33
CA GLY A 68 11.96 2.04 0.33
C GLY A 68 12.41 1.52 1.69
N ALA A 69 13.35 2.25 2.27
CA ALA A 69 13.85 1.97 3.61
C ALA A 69 12.74 2.12 4.67
N PRO A 70 12.80 1.36 5.78
CA PRO A 70 11.84 1.49 6.86
C PRO A 70 11.99 2.82 7.61
N TYR A 71 10.88 3.36 8.11
CA TYR A 71 10.89 4.44 9.10
C TYR A 71 11.30 3.88 10.47
N GLN A 72 12.28 4.52 11.11
CA GLN A 72 12.86 4.10 12.40
C GLN A 72 12.62 5.11 13.53
N GLY A 73 11.94 6.21 13.23
CA GLY A 73 11.62 7.23 14.23
C GLY A 73 10.36 6.92 15.03
N ASP A 74 10.05 7.81 15.96
CA ASP A 74 8.79 7.78 16.69
C ASP A 74 7.68 8.41 15.84
N PHE A 75 6.45 7.93 16.02
CA PHE A 75 5.27 8.56 15.46
C PHE A 75 4.83 9.68 16.40
N LYS A 76 4.63 10.89 15.86
CA LYS A 76 4.13 12.00 16.66
C LYS A 76 2.63 11.86 16.88
N ASP A 77 2.17 12.48 17.96
CA ASP A 77 0.75 12.66 18.22
C ASP A 77 0.22 13.69 17.22
N THR A 78 -0.51 13.23 16.21
CA THR A 78 -1.31 14.08 15.32
C THR A 78 -2.73 14.23 15.87
N PRO A 79 -3.54 15.22 15.43
CA PRO A 79 -4.95 15.32 15.81
C PRO A 79 -5.74 14.04 15.53
N PHE A 80 -5.31 13.28 14.52
CA PHE A 80 -5.77 11.94 14.23
C PHE A 80 -4.84 10.87 14.78
N THR A 81 -5.40 9.75 15.22
CA THR A 81 -4.60 8.56 15.53
C THR A 81 -4.14 7.91 14.24
N ILE A 82 -2.82 7.79 14.07
CA ILE A 82 -2.23 7.04 12.95
C ILE A 82 -2.58 5.55 13.10
N PRO A 83 -3.16 4.90 12.07
CA PRO A 83 -3.54 3.48 12.13
C PRO A 83 -2.35 2.55 12.38
N ASP A 84 -2.53 1.47 13.12
CA ASP A 84 -1.45 0.53 13.43
C ASP A 84 -1.05 -0.30 12.20
N SER A 85 -2.01 -0.58 11.31
CA SER A 85 -1.75 -1.19 10.01
C SER A 85 -0.85 -0.30 9.13
N TYR A 86 -1.00 1.02 9.21
CA TYR A 86 -0.12 1.97 8.52
C TYR A 86 1.28 1.99 9.12
N LYS A 87 1.38 2.07 10.46
CA LYS A 87 2.68 2.03 11.17
C LYS A 87 3.47 0.78 10.77
N THR A 88 2.78 -0.36 10.69
CA THR A 88 3.37 -1.64 10.25
C THR A 88 3.94 -1.55 8.83
N VAL A 89 3.22 -0.90 7.91
CA VAL A 89 3.71 -0.67 6.54
C VAL A 89 4.96 0.20 6.57
N VAL A 90 4.92 1.40 7.16
CA VAL A 90 6.05 2.34 7.10
C VAL A 90 7.28 1.86 7.89
N GLN A 91 7.10 1.08 8.95
CA GLN A 91 8.19 0.46 9.71
C GLN A 91 8.86 -0.69 8.95
N MET A 92 8.21 -1.22 7.91
CA MET A 92 8.83 -2.16 6.97
C MET A 92 9.38 -1.42 5.74
N HIS A 93 8.57 -0.54 5.16
CA HIS A 93 8.84 0.21 3.94
C HIS A 93 8.15 1.57 3.98
N ASN A 94 8.93 2.64 4.15
CA ASN A 94 8.41 4.01 4.20
C ASN A 94 8.15 4.61 2.81
N THR A 95 8.34 3.82 1.75
CA THR A 95 8.03 4.20 0.37
C THR A 95 7.64 2.93 -0.39
N ILE A 96 6.62 3.00 -1.25
CA ILE A 96 6.26 1.91 -2.17
C ILE A 96 5.95 2.53 -3.53
N ILE A 97 6.62 2.07 -4.58
CA ILE A 97 6.50 2.59 -5.95
C ILE A 97 6.13 1.44 -6.88
N PHE A 98 5.01 1.58 -7.57
CA PHE A 98 4.51 0.62 -8.55
C PHE A 98 4.86 1.10 -9.96
N GLY A 99 5.67 0.36 -10.70
CA GLY A 99 6.04 0.74 -12.07
C GLY A 99 6.92 1.99 -12.11
N ASP A 100 8.22 1.82 -11.86
CA ASP A 100 9.20 2.89 -11.98
C ASP A 100 9.27 3.41 -13.44
N GLY A 101 8.76 4.63 -13.69
CA GLY A 101 8.81 5.31 -14.98
C GLY A 101 7.63 5.09 -15.95
N VAL A 102 6.48 4.57 -15.50
CA VAL A 102 5.25 4.48 -16.32
C VAL A 102 4.24 5.59 -15.95
N PRO A 103 3.33 6.03 -16.84
CA PRO A 103 2.45 7.17 -16.59
C PRO A 103 1.45 7.04 -15.43
N ASP A 104 1.13 5.81 -15.01
CA ASP A 104 0.11 5.49 -14.00
C ASP A 104 0.74 4.80 -12.78
N TYR A 105 1.85 5.34 -12.27
CA TYR A 105 2.52 4.79 -11.09
C TYR A 105 1.75 5.13 -9.81
N ILE A 106 1.72 4.19 -8.86
CA ILE A 106 1.25 4.45 -7.49
C ILE A 106 2.48 4.74 -6.66
N ASP A 107 2.48 5.91 -6.02
CA ASP A 107 3.56 6.39 -5.18
C ASP A 107 3.07 6.58 -3.75
N PHE A 108 3.40 5.60 -2.93
CA PHE A 108 3.27 5.74 -1.49
C PHE A 108 4.50 6.42 -0.92
N TYR A 109 4.37 7.68 -0.51
CA TYR A 109 5.31 8.34 0.37
C TYR A 109 4.77 8.23 1.80
N GLY A 110 5.45 7.44 2.64
CA GLY A 110 4.99 7.11 3.98
C GLY A 110 5.01 8.29 4.96
N TYR A 111 5.72 8.13 6.06
CA TYR A 111 5.77 9.11 7.15
C TYR A 111 7.05 9.94 7.06
N ASP A 112 6.93 11.28 7.11
CA ASP A 112 8.08 12.20 7.04
C ASP A 112 8.69 12.53 8.43
N GLY A 113 8.03 12.09 9.50
CA GLY A 113 8.40 12.38 10.89
C GLY A 113 7.48 13.39 11.58
N ASP A 114 6.58 14.02 10.84
CA ASP A 114 5.53 14.92 11.32
C ASP A 114 4.14 14.36 11.00
N ALA A 115 3.91 13.99 9.73
CA ALA A 115 2.63 13.51 9.22
C ALA A 115 2.83 12.44 8.13
N PRO A 116 1.76 11.74 7.70
CA PRO A 116 1.76 11.12 6.38
C PRO A 116 2.13 12.17 5.32
N SER A 117 3.10 11.85 4.46
CA SER A 117 3.88 12.83 3.68
C SER A 117 3.22 13.31 2.38
N SER A 118 1.93 13.04 2.18
CA SER A 118 1.19 13.51 0.99
C SER A 118 0.85 15.00 1.12
N GLU A 119 1.84 15.89 1.00
CA GLU A 119 1.67 17.35 1.12
C GLU A 119 0.66 17.94 0.11
N PHE A 120 0.48 17.31 -1.06
CA PHE A 120 -0.44 17.76 -2.10
C PHE A 120 -1.92 17.59 -1.78
N MET A 121 -2.27 16.82 -0.75
CA MET A 121 -3.67 16.53 -0.42
C MET A 121 -4.40 17.62 0.37
N MET A 122 -3.67 18.59 0.93
CA MET A 122 -4.29 19.60 1.79
C MET A 122 -5.21 20.56 1.03
N GLU A 123 -4.94 20.84 -0.26
CA GLU A 123 -5.73 21.80 -1.05
C GLU A 123 -7.12 21.22 -1.44
N GLU A 124 -7.22 19.92 -1.70
CA GLU A 124 -8.49 19.26 -2.06
C GLU A 124 -9.31 18.83 -0.84
N LEU A 125 -8.69 18.84 0.36
CA LEU A 125 -9.36 18.61 1.65
C LEU A 125 -9.80 19.91 2.34
N GLU A 126 -9.66 21.08 1.69
CA GLU A 126 -10.00 22.38 2.30
C GLU A 126 -11.44 22.38 2.87
N GLY A 127 -11.55 22.41 4.20
CA GLY A 127 -12.82 22.39 4.94
C GLY A 127 -13.27 21.04 5.50
N ASP A 128 -12.53 19.95 5.23
CA ASP A 128 -12.82 18.59 5.74
C ASP A 128 -11.61 17.94 6.44
N GLU A 129 -10.62 18.75 6.81
CA GLU A 129 -9.37 18.32 7.47
C GLU A 129 -9.60 17.80 8.89
N GLU A 130 -10.79 18.02 9.47
CA GLU A 130 -11.21 17.47 10.77
C GLU A 130 -11.74 16.03 10.68
N ARG A 131 -11.94 15.51 9.46
CA ARG A 131 -12.41 14.15 9.21
C ARG A 131 -11.46 13.31 8.37
N HIS A 132 -10.87 13.92 7.33
CA HIS A 132 -10.09 13.20 6.34
C HIS A 132 -8.59 13.45 6.49
N GLN A 133 -7.80 12.40 6.25
CA GLN A 133 -6.35 12.50 6.24
C GLN A 133 -5.76 11.71 5.06
N GLY A 134 -5.07 12.41 4.18
CA GLY A 134 -4.31 11.80 3.10
C GLY A 134 -3.14 10.96 3.56
N PHE A 135 -2.83 9.87 2.84
CA PHE A 135 -1.62 9.09 3.08
C PHE A 135 -0.97 8.44 1.84
N CYS A 136 -1.61 8.42 0.67
CA CYS A 136 -0.99 7.87 -0.55
C CYS A 136 -1.41 8.67 -1.79
N ASP A 137 -0.45 8.87 -2.69
CA ASP A 137 -0.68 9.42 -4.04
C ASP A 137 -0.83 8.26 -5.02
N ALA A 138 -1.90 8.29 -5.81
CA ALA A 138 -2.20 7.33 -6.87
C ALA A 138 -2.39 8.06 -8.22
N GLY A 139 -1.61 9.11 -8.46
CA GLY A 139 -1.55 9.84 -9.73
C GLY A 139 -2.68 10.86 -9.86
N GLN A 140 -3.75 10.51 -10.57
CA GLN A 140 -4.97 11.34 -10.63
C GLN A 140 -5.90 11.11 -9.44
N ASN A 141 -5.57 10.17 -8.56
CA ASN A 141 -6.39 9.80 -7.43
C ASN A 141 -5.56 9.86 -6.15
N TRP A 142 -6.24 9.99 -5.02
CA TRP A 142 -5.63 9.96 -3.71
C TRP A 142 -6.24 8.88 -2.84
N ILE A 143 -5.46 8.32 -1.93
CA ILE A 143 -5.98 7.38 -0.94
C ILE A 143 -5.93 8.04 0.43
N ILE A 144 -7.11 8.15 1.05
CA ILE A 144 -7.31 8.90 2.29
C ILE A 144 -7.99 8.04 3.34
N TRP A 145 -7.77 8.41 4.60
CA TRP A 145 -8.53 7.89 5.73
C TRP A 145 -9.72 8.78 6.01
N ASP A 146 -10.90 8.19 6.10
CA ASP A 146 -12.06 8.81 6.73
C ASP A 146 -12.12 8.37 8.20
N HIS A 147 -11.78 9.31 9.09
CA HIS A 147 -11.69 9.04 10.53
C HIS A 147 -13.06 8.95 11.21
N GLN A 148 -14.14 9.40 10.56
CA GLN A 148 -15.50 9.31 11.09
C GLN A 148 -16.03 7.89 11.08
N HIS A 149 -15.67 7.10 10.06
CA HIS A 149 -16.09 5.70 9.92
C HIS A 149 -14.94 4.76 10.28
N LYS A 150 -15.29 3.63 10.92
CA LYS A 150 -14.30 2.61 11.30
C LYS A 150 -14.53 1.32 10.51
N ASN A 151 -13.44 0.74 10.03
CA ASN A 151 -13.41 -0.61 9.47
C ASN A 151 -13.47 -1.65 10.61
N ALA A 152 -13.53 -2.94 10.27
CA ALA A 152 -13.63 -3.99 11.29
C ALA A 152 -12.35 -4.21 12.15
N LEU A 153 -11.23 -3.51 11.87
CA LEU A 153 -10.05 -3.42 12.76
C LEU A 153 -10.21 -2.30 13.80
N GLY A 154 -11.26 -1.48 13.71
CA GLY A 154 -11.41 -0.26 14.50
C GLY A 154 -10.57 0.91 13.99
N GLU A 155 -9.92 0.74 12.84
CA GLU A 155 -9.15 1.78 12.16
C GLU A 155 -10.06 2.60 11.23
N PRO A 156 -9.68 3.83 10.84
CA PRO A 156 -10.37 4.58 9.79
C PRO A 156 -10.63 3.76 8.54
N VAL A 157 -11.77 3.99 7.87
CA VAL A 157 -11.99 3.41 6.54
C VAL A 157 -11.08 4.13 5.53
N ILE A 158 -10.65 3.39 4.53
CA ILE A 158 -9.82 3.86 3.43
C ILE A 158 -10.74 4.19 2.25
N ILE A 159 -10.63 5.38 1.70
CA ILE A 159 -11.42 5.81 0.54
C ILE A 159 -10.46 6.31 -0.54
N ILE A 160 -10.87 6.17 -1.80
CA ILE A 160 -10.14 6.75 -2.93
C ILE A 160 -10.83 8.06 -3.31
N ALA A 161 -10.09 9.14 -3.43
CA ALA A 161 -10.61 10.43 -3.86
C ALA A 161 -10.10 10.72 -5.27
N ASP A 162 -11.02 10.85 -6.24
CA ASP A 162 -10.66 11.23 -7.61
C ASP A 162 -10.39 12.73 -7.72
N HIS A 163 -9.42 13.12 -8.54
CA HIS A 163 -9.09 14.51 -8.79
C HIS A 163 -10.27 15.31 -9.37
N GLY A 164 -10.69 16.36 -8.65
CA GLY A 164 -11.78 17.25 -9.03
C GLY A 164 -13.19 16.79 -8.62
N LEU A 165 -13.31 15.72 -7.85
CA LEU A 165 -14.53 15.36 -7.12
C LEU A 165 -14.44 15.80 -5.66
N THR A 166 -15.58 16.10 -5.04
CA THR A 166 -15.59 16.32 -3.60
C THR A 166 -15.42 15.00 -2.87
N VAL A 167 -14.79 15.00 -1.70
CA VAL A 167 -14.57 13.76 -0.91
C VAL A 167 -15.88 13.03 -0.62
N GLU A 168 -16.99 13.76 -0.47
CA GLU A 168 -18.32 13.19 -0.24
C GLU A 168 -18.88 12.37 -1.42
N ASP A 169 -18.37 12.61 -2.64
CA ASP A 169 -18.82 11.91 -3.85
C ASP A 169 -18.08 10.58 -4.06
N ASN A 170 -17.10 10.26 -3.21
CA ASN A 170 -16.22 9.12 -3.38
C ASN A 170 -16.68 7.89 -2.58
N GLU A 171 -16.53 6.71 -3.18
CA GLU A 171 -16.87 5.44 -2.53
C GLU A 171 -15.69 4.87 -1.72
N ALA A 172 -15.99 4.27 -0.58
CA ALA A 172 -15.01 3.52 0.18
C ALA A 172 -14.64 2.23 -0.57
N PHE A 173 -13.38 1.78 -0.43
CA PHE A 173 -13.02 0.44 -0.92
C PHE A 173 -13.98 -0.61 -0.36
N PRO A 174 -14.47 -1.55 -1.19
CA PRO A 174 -15.50 -2.48 -0.77
C PRO A 174 -15.01 -3.42 0.35
N GLU A 175 -15.96 -3.94 1.14
CA GLU A 175 -15.77 -4.98 2.16
C GLU A 175 -14.92 -4.61 3.39
N GLN A 176 -14.57 -3.34 3.57
CA GLN A 176 -13.78 -2.89 4.74
C GLN A 176 -14.50 -3.09 6.09
N ASP A 177 -15.83 -3.02 6.08
CA ASP A 177 -16.70 -3.28 7.24
C ASP A 177 -16.73 -4.77 7.65
N LYS A 178 -16.43 -5.67 6.71
CA LYS A 178 -16.55 -7.13 6.90
C LYS A 178 -15.21 -7.84 7.01
N ILE A 179 -14.25 -7.46 6.17
CA ILE A 179 -12.98 -8.18 6.01
C ILE A 179 -11.85 -7.44 6.71
N ALA A 180 -11.91 -6.11 6.80
CA ALA A 180 -10.98 -5.30 7.60
C ALA A 180 -9.49 -5.52 7.23
N PHE A 181 -9.10 -5.06 6.05
CA PHE A 181 -7.77 -5.36 5.50
C PHE A 181 -6.67 -4.36 5.93
N GLY A 182 -7.05 -3.15 6.37
CA GLY A 182 -6.10 -2.11 6.81
C GLY A 182 -5.14 -1.65 5.69
N THR A 183 -4.15 -0.83 6.04
CA THR A 183 -3.21 -0.26 5.05
C THR A 183 -2.35 -1.34 4.38
N GLY A 184 -1.85 -2.32 5.15
CA GLY A 184 -1.08 -3.42 4.58
C GLY A 184 -1.88 -4.28 3.61
N GLY A 185 -3.14 -4.59 3.94
CA GLY A 185 -4.02 -5.34 3.06
C GLY A 185 -4.44 -4.56 1.82
N LEU A 186 -4.52 -3.23 1.90
CA LEU A 186 -4.69 -2.35 0.73
C LEU A 186 -3.52 -2.58 -0.23
N PHE A 187 -2.28 -2.40 0.23
CA PHE A 187 -1.11 -2.58 -0.64
C PHE A 187 -1.00 -3.99 -1.21
N ILE A 188 -1.43 -5.03 -0.49
CA ILE A 188 -1.53 -6.38 -1.05
C ILE A 188 -2.52 -6.45 -2.22
N ARG A 189 -3.69 -5.83 -2.10
CA ARG A 189 -4.68 -5.76 -3.19
C ARG A 189 -4.16 -4.94 -4.37
N LEU A 190 -3.50 -3.81 -4.09
CA LEU A 190 -2.87 -2.98 -5.13
C LEU A 190 -1.78 -3.76 -5.87
N MET A 191 -0.94 -4.52 -5.16
CA MET A 191 0.04 -5.43 -5.78
C MET A 191 -0.65 -6.47 -6.66
N SER A 192 -1.75 -7.05 -6.19
CA SER A 192 -2.51 -8.02 -6.98
C SER A 192 -3.04 -7.42 -8.27
N GLN A 193 -3.65 -6.23 -8.20
CA GLN A 193 -4.18 -5.54 -9.38
C GLN A 193 -3.07 -5.20 -10.36
N PHE A 194 -1.95 -4.64 -9.87
CA PHE A 194 -0.82 -4.24 -10.71
C PHE A 194 -0.12 -5.43 -11.39
N ILE A 195 -0.05 -6.59 -10.71
CA ILE A 195 0.67 -7.77 -11.20
C ILE A 195 -0.23 -8.69 -12.03
N LEU A 196 -1.49 -8.85 -11.63
CA LEU A 196 -2.41 -9.83 -12.24
C LEU A 196 -3.42 -9.21 -13.21
N ASP A 197 -3.53 -7.88 -13.25
CA ASP A 197 -4.28 -7.11 -14.25
C ASP A 197 -5.65 -7.70 -14.61
N GLU A 198 -6.50 -7.91 -13.59
CA GLU A 198 -7.88 -8.41 -13.80
C GLU A 198 -8.79 -7.35 -14.45
N ASP A 199 -8.46 -6.06 -14.40
CA ASP A 199 -9.09 -4.97 -15.15
C ASP A 199 -8.13 -3.78 -15.24
N LYS A 200 -7.62 -3.49 -16.46
CA LYS A 200 -6.67 -2.39 -16.73
C LYS A 200 -7.23 -1.05 -16.20
N TYR A 201 -6.68 -0.60 -15.07
CA TYR A 201 -6.79 0.74 -14.49
C TYR A 201 -8.22 1.24 -14.16
N GLY A 202 -9.07 0.35 -13.63
CA GLY A 202 -10.37 0.72 -13.05
C GLY A 202 -10.39 0.52 -11.53
N TRP A 203 -10.56 1.58 -10.76
CA TRP A 203 -10.66 1.52 -9.30
C TRP A 203 -12.07 1.14 -8.78
N GLY A 204 -12.75 0.20 -9.45
CA GLY A 204 -14.13 -0.20 -9.13
C GLY A 204 -14.61 -1.45 -9.84
#